data_AF-A0A8B7DWG8-F1
#
_entry.id   AF-A0A8B7DWG8-F1
#
_cell.length_a   1.000
_cell.length_b   1.000
_cell.length_c   1.000
_cell.angle_alpha   90.00
_cell.angle_beta   90.00
_cell.angle_gamma   90.00
#
_symmetry.space_group_name_H-M   'P 1'
#
loop_
_entity.id
_entity.type
_entity.pdbx_description
1 polymer ?
#
loop_
_entity_poly.entity_id
_entity_poly.type
_entity_poly.pdbx_seq_one_letter_code
_entity_poly.pdbx_strand_id
1 'polypeptide(L)'
;MKFLTLYDGVIKEAAKRCKKYCEYSRMINKYLEETLDKDKQQDWKVMFVTLLLPSLFGEKEKLFFPLPKQQIPLSPVILSQDDEWNISVDKEVLFPKTICTFSAAFQAWFAAFWIFSIEFPKGLYNTCQFLEKVLLGGKGKVPNIVSKWGNRLLHLDL
;
A
#
# COMPACT_ATOMS: atom_id res chain seq x y z
N MET A 1 3.82 -12.72 -14.22
CA MET A 1 4.56 -12.14 -15.38
C MET A 1 4.28 -10.65 -15.60
N LYS A 2 3.02 -10.18 -15.65
CA LYS A 2 2.69 -8.74 -15.88
C LYS A 2 3.17 -7.75 -14.80
N PHE A 3 3.33 -8.19 -13.56
CA PHE A 3 3.75 -7.32 -12.45
C PHE A 3 5.27 -7.07 -12.42
N LEU A 4 6.08 -8.07 -12.82
CA LEU A 4 7.54 -7.93 -12.88
C LEU A 4 7.95 -6.89 -13.94
N THR A 5 7.29 -6.89 -15.11
CA THR A 5 7.49 -5.86 -16.14
C THR A 5 7.04 -4.46 -15.68
N LEU A 6 6.01 -4.38 -14.82
CA LEU A 6 5.61 -3.12 -14.21
C LEU A 6 6.64 -2.62 -13.19
N TYR A 7 7.16 -3.53 -12.35
CA TYR A 7 8.20 -3.23 -11.37
C TYR A 7 9.42 -2.61 -12.06
N ASP A 8 10.02 -3.31 -13.03
CA ASP A 8 11.23 -2.82 -13.71
C ASP A 8 11.01 -1.46 -14.39
N GLY A 9 9.83 -1.25 -14.99
CA GLY A 9 9.46 0.02 -15.61
C GLY A 9 9.34 1.17 -14.61
N VAL A 10 8.65 0.95 -13.49
CA VAL A 10 8.50 1.95 -12.41
C VAL A 10 9.86 2.27 -11.78
N ILE A 11 10.68 1.26 -11.50
CA ILE A 11 12.02 1.45 -10.94
C ILE A 11 12.89 2.28 -11.88
N LYS A 12 12.90 1.96 -13.17
CA LYS A 12 13.68 2.70 -14.17
C LYS A 12 13.29 4.17 -14.28
N GLU A 13 11.99 4.48 -14.21
CA GLU A 13 11.51 5.85 -14.25
C GLU A 13 11.73 6.59 -12.94
N ALA A 14 11.55 5.91 -11.80
CA ALA A 14 11.80 6.48 -10.48
C ALA A 14 13.27 6.83 -10.27
N ALA A 15 14.20 5.99 -10.74
CA ALA A 15 15.63 6.25 -10.68
C ALA A 15 16.04 7.56 -11.39
N LYS A 16 15.30 7.98 -12.41
CA LYS A 16 15.56 9.22 -13.15
C LYS A 16 14.91 10.45 -12.52
N ARG A 17 13.75 10.29 -11.88
CA ARG A 17 12.82 11.39 -11.59
C ARG A 17 12.52 11.59 -10.11
N CYS A 18 12.76 10.60 -9.26
CA CYS A 18 12.38 10.62 -7.85
C CYS A 18 13.61 10.86 -6.97
N LYS A 19 13.69 12.03 -6.31
CA LYS A 19 14.80 12.37 -5.39
C LYS A 19 14.97 11.36 -4.25
N LYS A 20 13.88 10.75 -3.78
CA LYS A 20 13.87 9.76 -2.70
C LYS A 20 14.09 8.31 -3.17
N TYR A 21 14.25 8.09 -4.47
CA TYR A 21 14.49 6.74 -5.01
C TYR A 21 15.65 6.04 -4.31
N CYS A 22 16.77 6.73 -4.10
CA CYS A 22 17.94 6.16 -3.44
C CYS A 22 17.67 5.76 -1.98
N GLU A 23 16.84 6.52 -1.26
CA GLU A 23 16.47 6.24 0.13
C GLU A 23 15.60 4.97 0.20
N TYR A 24 14.52 4.94 -0.58
CA TYR A 24 13.61 3.80 -0.62
C TYR A 24 14.26 2.54 -1.21
N SER A 25 15.08 2.67 -2.25
CA SER A 25 15.78 1.54 -2.87
C SER A 25 16.74 0.87 -1.88
N ARG A 26 17.48 1.64 -1.08
CA ARG A 26 18.39 1.06 -0.08
C ARG A 26 17.62 0.27 0.97
N MET A 27 16.51 0.81 1.46
CA MET A 27 15.67 0.14 2.45
C MET A 27 15.05 -1.15 1.89
N ILE A 28 14.49 -1.09 0.68
CA ILE A 28 13.81 -2.24 0.08
C ILE A 28 14.79 -3.34 -0.31
N ASN A 29 15.96 -3.00 -0.85
CA ASN A 29 16.98 -3.99 -1.18
C ASN A 29 17.39 -4.77 0.07
N LYS A 30 17.52 -4.09 1.23
CA LYS A 30 17.76 -4.75 2.50
C LYS A 30 16.65 -5.77 2.84
N TYR A 31 15.38 -5.36 2.76
CA TYR A 31 14.25 -6.28 3.02
C TYR A 31 14.23 -7.46 2.02
N LEU A 32 14.55 -7.23 0.75
CA LEU A 32 14.61 -8.28 -0.27
C LEU A 32 15.75 -9.27 -0.03
N GLU A 33 16.92 -8.80 0.42
CA GLU A 33 18.08 -9.63 0.76
C GLU A 33 17.81 -10.49 2.01
N GLU A 34 17.11 -9.93 3.00
CA GLU A 34 16.79 -10.62 4.26
C GLU A 34 15.60 -11.59 4.13
N THR A 35 14.74 -11.41 3.12
CA THR A 35 13.55 -12.25 2.91
C THR A 35 13.86 -13.45 2.00
N LEU A 36 13.83 -14.68 2.53
CA LEU A 36 14.03 -15.91 1.75
C LEU A 36 12.77 -16.38 0.98
N ASP A 37 11.59 -16.00 1.46
CA ASP A 37 10.31 -16.34 0.85
C ASP A 37 10.08 -15.49 -0.42
N LYS A 38 9.91 -16.17 -1.56
CA LYS A 38 9.73 -15.51 -2.87
C LYS A 38 8.41 -14.74 -2.99
N ASP A 39 7.35 -15.20 -2.34
CA ASP A 39 6.05 -14.53 -2.35
C ASP A 39 6.12 -13.26 -1.49
N LYS A 40 6.83 -13.32 -0.37
CA LYS A 40 7.12 -12.12 0.45
C LYS A 40 8.04 -11.14 -0.26
N GLN A 41 9.06 -11.60 -0.97
CA GLN A 41 9.88 -10.74 -1.85
C GLN A 41 9.01 -10.04 -2.91
N GLN A 42 8.01 -10.74 -3.46
CA GLN A 42 7.09 -10.16 -4.42
C GLN A 42 6.22 -9.06 -3.77
N ASP A 43 5.75 -9.26 -2.55
CA ASP A 43 5.04 -8.23 -1.79
C ASP A 43 5.92 -7.00 -1.50
N TRP A 44 7.19 -7.19 -1.11
CA TRP A 44 8.14 -6.09 -0.92
C TRP A 44 8.35 -5.27 -2.20
N LYS A 45 8.43 -5.94 -3.35
CA LYS A 45 8.50 -5.29 -4.66
C LYS A 45 7.24 -4.47 -4.97
N VAL A 46 6.06 -5.02 -4.65
CA VAL A 46 4.77 -4.32 -4.83
C VAL A 46 4.72 -3.08 -3.95
N MET A 47 5.05 -3.22 -2.67
CA MET A 47 5.11 -2.12 -1.72
C MET A 47 6.08 -1.03 -2.19
N PHE A 48 7.28 -1.40 -2.64
CA PHE A 48 8.27 -0.44 -3.12
C PHE A 48 7.78 0.38 -4.32
N VAL A 49 7.20 -0.28 -5.32
CA VAL A 49 6.56 0.40 -6.45
C VAL A 49 5.53 1.40 -5.94
N THR A 50 4.69 0.96 -5.02
CA THR A 50 3.59 1.74 -4.44
C THR A 50 4.10 2.99 -3.70
N LEU A 51 5.25 2.90 -3.01
CA LEU A 51 5.92 4.03 -2.35
C LEU A 51 6.47 5.08 -3.33
N LEU A 52 6.83 4.69 -4.55
CA LEU A 52 7.41 5.58 -5.57
C LEU A 52 6.35 6.28 -6.43
N LEU A 53 5.13 5.73 -6.51
CA LEU A 53 4.05 6.27 -7.34
C LEU A 53 3.70 7.74 -7.03
N PRO A 54 3.60 8.18 -5.76
CA PRO A 54 3.27 9.57 -5.48
C PRO A 54 4.28 10.53 -6.11
N SER A 55 5.57 10.26 -5.94
CA SER A 55 6.64 11.08 -6.53
C SER A 55 6.59 11.05 -8.07
N LEU A 56 6.28 9.90 -8.68
CA LEU A 56 6.17 9.76 -10.14
C LEU A 56 4.97 10.52 -10.72
N PHE A 57 3.86 10.61 -9.97
CA PHE A 57 2.69 11.38 -10.36
C PHE A 57 2.73 12.85 -9.95
N GLY A 58 3.83 13.32 -9.33
CA GLY A 58 3.95 14.70 -8.84
C GLY A 58 3.02 15.00 -7.66
N GLU A 59 2.63 13.97 -6.92
CA GLU A 59 1.74 14.02 -5.77
C GLU A 59 2.49 14.29 -4.47
N LYS A 60 1.76 14.76 -3.45
CA LYS A 60 2.35 14.92 -2.12
C LYS A 60 2.68 13.54 -1.57
N GLU A 61 3.93 13.35 -1.20
CA GLU A 61 4.42 12.15 -0.54
C GLU A 61 3.82 12.04 0.87
N LYS A 62 2.58 11.59 0.95
CA LYS A 62 1.95 11.11 2.18
C LYS A 62 2.13 9.61 2.22
N LEU A 63 2.97 9.14 3.12
CA LEU A 63 3.24 7.72 3.27
C LEU A 63 2.08 7.07 4.03
N PHE A 64 1.36 6.19 3.35
CA PHE A 64 0.42 5.26 3.99
C PHE A 64 1.13 4.00 4.52
N PHE A 65 2.44 3.91 4.33
CA PHE A 65 3.31 2.91 4.93
C PHE A 65 4.45 3.66 5.65
N PRO A 66 4.43 3.77 6.99
CA PRO A 66 5.44 4.50 7.72
C PRO A 66 6.77 3.74 7.65
N LEU A 67 7.85 4.48 7.43
CA LEU A 67 9.20 3.92 7.48
C LEU A 67 9.58 3.59 8.93
N PRO A 68 10.55 2.68 9.15
CA PRO A 68 11.08 2.42 10.49
C PRO A 68 11.46 3.73 11.20
N LYS A 69 11.02 3.87 12.46
CA LYS A 69 11.20 5.08 13.31
C LYS A 69 10.33 6.29 12.97
N GLN A 70 9.44 6.22 11.99
CA GLN A 70 8.40 7.26 11.82
C GLN A 70 7.29 7.06 12.84
N GLN A 71 6.77 8.18 13.38
CA GLN A 71 5.62 8.15 14.27
C GLN A 71 4.39 7.69 13.49
N ILE A 72 3.68 6.69 14.01
CA ILE A 72 2.43 6.21 13.42
C ILE A 72 1.41 7.37 13.46
N PRO A 73 0.89 7.81 12.30
CA PRO A 73 -0.07 8.90 12.24
C PRO A 73 -1.44 8.43 12.74
N LEU A 74 -2.34 9.38 13.00
CA LEU A 74 -3.73 9.09 13.38
C LEU A 74 -4.54 8.49 12.21
N SER A 75 -4.14 8.81 10.98
CA SER A 75 -4.75 8.26 9.76
C SER A 75 -4.39 6.79 9.54
N PRO A 76 -5.24 6.02 8.84
CA PRO A 76 -4.94 4.65 8.48
C PRO A 76 -3.58 4.50 7.79
N VAL A 77 -2.80 3.51 8.23
CA VAL A 77 -1.53 3.11 7.62
C VAL A 77 -1.37 1.59 7.58
N ILE A 78 -0.58 1.10 6.62
CA ILE A 78 -0.12 -0.28 6.53
C ILE A 78 1.18 -0.40 7.32
N LEU A 79 1.28 -1.36 8.23
CA LEU A 79 2.48 -1.71 8.96
C LEU A 79 2.99 -3.08 8.49
N SER A 80 4.30 -3.28 8.56
CA SER A 80 4.93 -4.60 8.49
C SER A 80 5.52 -4.92 9.86
N GLN A 81 5.03 -5.98 10.50
CA GLN A 81 5.49 -6.46 11.81
C GLN A 81 5.59 -7.98 11.77
N ASP A 82 6.69 -8.55 12.24
CA ASP A 82 6.93 -10.01 12.28
C ASP A 82 6.60 -10.73 10.96
N ASP A 83 7.02 -10.16 9.82
CA ASP A 83 6.75 -10.63 8.45
C ASP A 83 5.27 -10.63 8.03
N GLU A 84 4.40 -9.98 8.79
CA GLU A 84 2.97 -9.84 8.52
C GLU A 84 2.57 -8.38 8.26
N TRP A 85 1.54 -8.22 7.43
CA TRP A 85 0.94 -6.92 7.16
C TRP A 85 -0.16 -6.64 8.19
N ASN A 86 -0.24 -5.40 8.63
CA ASN A 86 -1.25 -4.95 9.59
C ASN A 86 -1.76 -3.57 9.20
N ILE A 87 -2.97 -3.21 9.64
CA ILE A 87 -3.47 -1.83 9.50
C ILE A 87 -3.37 -1.17 10.85
N SER A 88 -2.91 0.08 10.91
CA SER A 88 -3.05 0.88 12.12
C SER A 88 -3.90 2.11 11.87
N VAL A 89 -4.79 2.40 12.82
CA VAL A 89 -5.64 3.60 12.86
C VAL A 89 -5.55 4.13 14.28
N ASP A 90 -5.40 5.44 14.44
CA ASP A 90 -5.27 6.07 15.77
C ASP A 90 -4.20 5.42 16.67
N LYS A 91 -3.08 5.00 16.07
CA LYS A 91 -1.95 4.29 16.72
C LYS A 91 -2.27 2.91 17.28
N GLU A 92 -3.48 2.40 17.06
CA GLU A 92 -3.86 1.04 17.40
C GLU A 92 -3.68 0.13 16.18
N VAL A 93 -3.27 -1.12 16.40
CA VAL A 93 -3.14 -2.12 15.34
C VAL A 93 -4.46 -2.84 15.18
N LEU A 94 -5.06 -2.66 14.01
CA LEU A 94 -6.25 -3.36 13.56
C LEU A 94 -5.85 -4.65 12.84
N PHE A 95 -6.55 -5.72 13.20
CA PHE A 95 -6.40 -7.05 12.60
C PHE A 95 -4.98 -7.64 12.69
N PRO A 96 -4.39 -7.71 13.90
CA PRO A 96 -3.05 -8.24 14.09
C PRO A 96 -2.94 -9.63 13.47
N LYS A 97 -1.94 -9.85 12.62
CA LYS A 97 -1.56 -11.17 12.10
C LYS A 97 -2.55 -11.85 11.15
N THR A 98 -3.44 -11.07 10.53
CA THR A 98 -4.49 -11.63 9.64
C THR A 98 -4.25 -11.34 8.16
N ILE A 99 -3.38 -10.38 7.83
CA ILE A 99 -3.20 -9.94 6.45
C ILE A 99 -1.92 -10.53 5.87
N CYS A 100 -2.08 -11.59 5.08
CA CYS A 100 -0.94 -12.34 4.56
C CYS A 100 -0.30 -11.72 3.31
N THR A 101 -0.98 -10.80 2.60
CA THR A 101 -0.47 -10.19 1.35
C THR A 101 -0.55 -8.67 1.35
N PHE A 102 0.38 -8.00 0.68
CA PHE A 102 0.36 -6.54 0.56
C PHE A 102 -0.88 -6.03 -0.18
N SER A 103 -1.38 -6.79 -1.16
CA SER A 103 -2.61 -6.42 -1.88
C SER A 103 -3.83 -6.40 -0.95
N ALA A 104 -3.95 -7.38 -0.04
CA ALA A 104 -4.99 -7.39 0.98
C ALA A 104 -4.80 -6.25 1.98
N ALA A 105 -3.55 -5.93 2.34
CA ALA A 105 -3.24 -4.79 3.21
C ALA A 105 -3.66 -3.46 2.57
N PHE A 106 -3.37 -3.26 1.29
CA PHE A 106 -3.80 -2.07 0.56
C PHE A 106 -5.32 -1.93 0.50
N GLN A 107 -6.05 -3.04 0.31
CA GLN A 107 -7.52 -3.04 0.33
C GLN A 107 -8.05 -2.68 1.72
N ALA A 108 -7.50 -3.27 2.78
CA ALA A 108 -7.89 -2.98 4.16
C ALA A 108 -7.59 -1.52 4.53
N TRP A 109 -6.44 -1.01 4.13
CA TRP A 109 -6.07 0.40 4.27
C TRP A 109 -7.07 1.33 3.58
N PHE A 110 -7.44 1.02 2.33
CA PHE A 110 -8.40 1.80 1.58
C PHE A 110 -9.78 1.80 2.25
N ALA A 111 -10.23 0.64 2.74
CA ALA A 111 -11.50 0.49 3.44
C ALA A 111 -11.53 1.23 4.79
N ALA A 112 -10.40 1.29 5.50
CA ALA A 112 -10.31 1.93 6.82
C ALA A 112 -10.73 3.41 6.81
N PHE A 113 -10.44 4.16 5.74
CA PHE A 113 -10.92 5.55 5.64
C PHE A 113 -12.45 5.64 5.67
N TRP A 114 -13.13 4.71 5.02
CA TRP A 114 -14.59 4.67 5.02
C TRP A 114 -15.16 4.18 6.34
N ILE A 115 -14.64 3.05 6.86
CA ILE A 115 -15.13 2.42 8.09
C ILE A 115 -15.02 3.38 9.28
N PHE A 116 -13.90 4.08 9.40
CA PHE A 116 -13.63 4.99 10.52
C PHE A 116 -14.04 6.44 10.23
N SER A 117 -14.74 6.71 9.12
CA SER A 117 -15.15 8.07 8.73
C SER A 117 -13.99 9.08 8.69
N ILE A 118 -12.81 8.63 8.25
CA ILE A 118 -11.59 9.44 8.14
C ILE A 118 -11.50 9.99 6.71
N GLU A 119 -11.17 11.27 6.57
CA GLU A 119 -11.01 11.88 5.24
C GLU A 119 -9.90 11.17 4.44
N PHE A 120 -10.26 10.68 3.25
CA PHE A 120 -9.31 10.05 2.34
C PHE A 120 -8.25 11.07 1.88
N PRO A 121 -6.95 10.69 1.80
CA PRO A 121 -5.89 11.60 1.43
C PRO A 121 -6.00 12.03 -0.04
N LYS A 122 -6.62 13.20 -0.27
CA LYS A 122 -6.76 13.84 -1.59
C LYS A 122 -5.44 14.02 -2.34
N GLY A 123 -4.32 14.09 -1.60
CA GLY A 123 -2.98 14.23 -2.15
C GLY A 123 -2.41 12.99 -2.82
N LEU A 124 -3.10 11.85 -2.80
CA LEU A 124 -2.66 10.56 -3.41
C LEU A 124 -3.63 10.06 -4.49
N TYR A 125 -4.43 10.94 -5.07
CA TYR A 125 -5.54 10.57 -5.95
C TYR A 125 -5.13 9.68 -7.13
N ASN A 126 -4.11 10.06 -7.89
CA ASN A 126 -3.59 9.33 -9.04
C ASN A 126 -2.91 8.02 -8.62
N THR A 127 -2.15 8.04 -7.52
CA THR A 127 -1.57 6.83 -6.92
C THR A 127 -2.65 5.82 -6.58
N CYS A 128 -3.71 6.25 -5.89
CA CYS A 128 -4.80 5.38 -5.48
C CYS A 128 -5.60 4.86 -6.68
N GLN A 129 -5.87 5.71 -7.68
CA GLN A 129 -6.53 5.27 -8.92
C GLN A 129 -5.69 4.26 -9.71
N PHE A 130 -4.37 4.44 -9.74
CA PHE A 130 -3.47 3.51 -10.41
C PHE A 130 -3.51 2.15 -9.70
N LEU A 131 -3.36 2.13 -8.37
CA LEU A 131 -3.35 0.91 -7.57
C LEU A 131 -4.71 0.21 -7.59
N GLU A 132 -5.82 0.94 -7.59
CA GLU A 132 -7.15 0.38 -7.76
C GLU A 132 -7.27 -0.36 -9.11
N LYS A 133 -6.76 0.23 -10.20
CA LYS A 133 -6.77 -0.40 -11.52
C LYS A 133 -5.86 -1.62 -11.59
N VAL A 134 -4.66 -1.52 -11.02
CA VAL A 134 -3.61 -2.56 -11.12
C VAL A 134 -3.83 -3.71 -10.15
N LEU A 135 -4.14 -3.42 -8.88
CA LEU A 135 -4.31 -4.42 -7.84
C LEU A 135 -5.74 -4.97 -7.80
N LEU A 136 -6.74 -4.16 -8.17
CA LEU A 136 -8.16 -4.51 -7.98
C LEU A 136 -8.95 -4.65 -9.29
N GLY A 137 -8.29 -4.45 -10.44
CA GLY A 137 -8.90 -4.66 -11.76
C GLY A 137 -10.01 -3.66 -12.12
N GLY A 138 -10.05 -2.49 -11.48
CA GLY A 138 -11.09 -1.47 -11.68
C GLY A 138 -11.13 -0.88 -13.10
N LYS A 139 -12.34 -0.61 -13.62
CA LYS A 139 -12.59 -0.03 -14.96
C LYS A 139 -13.03 1.45 -14.97
N GLY A 140 -13.00 2.20 -13.86
CA GLY A 140 -13.49 3.60 -13.87
C GLY A 140 -13.49 4.30 -12.50
N LYS A 141 -13.76 5.62 -12.50
CA LYS A 141 -13.60 6.61 -11.40
C LYS A 141 -14.32 6.21 -10.08
N VAL A 142 -13.54 5.77 -9.06
CA VAL A 142 -13.85 5.62 -7.60
C VAL A 142 -14.98 4.60 -7.27
N PRO A 143 -14.82 3.72 -6.25
CA PRO A 143 -14.93 2.27 -6.52
C PRO A 143 -16.25 1.60 -6.15
N ASN A 144 -16.72 0.74 -7.06
CA ASN A 144 -17.62 -0.39 -6.79
C ASN A 144 -17.08 -1.41 -5.75
N ILE A 145 -15.84 -1.24 -5.29
CA ILE A 145 -15.16 -2.11 -4.30
C ILE A 145 -15.62 -1.80 -2.87
N VAL A 146 -15.93 -0.54 -2.55
CA VAL A 146 -16.54 -0.18 -1.25
C VAL A 146 -17.93 -0.80 -1.13
N SER A 147 -18.68 -0.87 -2.24
CA SER A 147 -19.98 -1.56 -2.31
C SER A 147 -19.86 -3.07 -2.08
N LYS A 148 -18.85 -3.73 -2.67
CA LYS A 148 -18.64 -5.18 -2.49
C LYS A 148 -18.12 -5.57 -1.10
N TRP A 149 -17.26 -4.76 -0.50
CA TRP A 149 -16.70 -5.03 0.83
C TRP A 149 -17.59 -4.53 1.97
N GLY A 150 -18.27 -3.39 1.80
CA GLY A 150 -19.31 -2.95 2.72
C GLY A 150 -20.38 -4.02 2.90
N ASN A 151 -20.86 -4.62 1.81
CA ASN A 151 -21.81 -5.74 1.90
C ASN A 151 -21.21 -7.02 2.52
N ARG A 152 -19.91 -7.32 2.34
CA ARG A 152 -19.32 -8.53 2.95
C ARG A 152 -18.96 -8.37 4.43
N LEU A 153 -18.58 -7.17 4.86
CA LEU A 153 -18.27 -6.88 6.26
C LEU A 153 -19.55 -6.63 7.09
N LEU A 154 -20.63 -6.15 6.47
CA LEU A 154 -21.95 -6.01 7.10
C LEU A 154 -22.78 -7.31 7.13
N HIS A 155 -22.30 -8.38 6.48
CA HIS A 155 -22.92 -9.72 6.47
C HIS A 155 -22.02 -10.80 7.08
N LEU A 156 -21.02 -10.41 7.88
CA LEU A 156 -20.44 -11.32 8.86
C LEU A 156 -21.38 -11.30 10.07
N ASP A 157 -22.30 -12.25 10.08
CA ASP A 157 -23.24 -12.48 11.17
C ASP A 157 -22.50 -12.64 12.51
N LEU A 158 -23.10 -12.02 13.53
CA LEU A 158 -22.94 -12.32 14.96
C LEU A 158 -23.30 -13.77 15.27
#